data_AF-A0A944BVT2-F1
#
_entry.id   AF-A0A944BVT2-F1
#
_cell.length_a   1.000
_cell.length_b   1.000
_cell.length_c   1.000
_cell.angle_alpha   90.00
_cell.angle_beta   90.00
_cell.angle_gamma   90.00
#
_symmetry.space_group_name_H-M   'P 1'
#
loop_
_entity.id
_entity.type
_entity.pdbx_description
1 polymer ?
#
loop_
_entity_poly.entity_id
_entity_poly.type
_entity_poly.pdbx_seq_one_letter_code
_entity_poly.pdbx_strand_id
1 'polypeptide(L)' 'PGAVNLPNEEVGTEEIPSLPDKAQTIYIYCRSGNRSKQAADKLLALGYTNLIEFGGIIDYTGELEYGK' A
#
# COMPACT_ATOMS: atom_id res chain seq x y z
N PRO A 1 -2.95 7.03 -12.49
CA PRO A 1 -1.60 7.57 -12.26
C PRO A 1 -1.34 8.06 -10.82
N GLY A 2 -0.12 7.86 -10.30
CA GLY A 2 0.31 8.45 -9.02
C GLY A 2 0.44 7.48 -7.84
N ALA A 3 0.26 6.17 -8.06
CA ALA A 3 0.58 5.17 -7.05
C ALA A 3 2.10 5.08 -6.85
N VAL A 4 2.52 4.97 -5.60
CA VAL A 4 3.93 4.77 -5.21
C VAL A 4 4.18 3.28 -5.04
N ASN A 5 5.25 2.76 -5.65
CA ASN A 5 5.70 1.41 -5.40
C ASN A 5 6.53 1.39 -4.11
N LEU A 6 5.95 0.83 -3.05
CA LEU A 6 6.63 0.53 -1.79
C LEU A 6 6.69 -1.00 -1.61
N PRO A 7 7.87 -1.62 -1.73
CA PRO A 7 8.04 -3.04 -1.47
C PRO A 7 7.60 -3.43 -0.05
N ASN A 8 6.90 -4.56 0.08
CA ASN A 8 6.40 -5.04 1.37
C ASN A 8 7.54 -5.27 2.38
N GLU A 9 8.71 -5.65 1.89
CA GLU A 9 9.91 -5.96 2.68
C GLU A 9 10.51 -4.72 3.33
N GLU A 10 10.30 -3.53 2.75
CA GLU A 10 10.79 -2.24 3.26
C GLU A 10 9.84 -1.62 4.30
N VAL A 11 8.60 -2.12 4.40
CA VAL A 11 7.63 -1.59 5.36
C VAL A 11 8.08 -1.93 6.79
N GLY A 12 8.43 -0.89 7.54
CA GLY A 12 8.81 -0.99 8.96
C GLY A 12 10.28 -1.31 9.23
N THR A 13 11.13 -1.37 8.20
CA THR A 13 12.59 -1.47 8.37
C THR A 13 13.24 -0.09 8.53
N GLU A 14 12.71 0.92 7.84
CA GLU A 14 13.19 2.30 7.86
C GLU A 14 12.01 3.28 7.87
N GLU A 15 12.29 4.58 8.03
CA GLU A 15 11.29 5.62 7.78
C GLU A 15 10.83 5.56 6.32
N ILE A 16 9.55 5.83 6.07
CA ILE A 16 8.96 5.81 4.73
C ILE A 16 8.68 7.27 4.33
N PRO A 17 9.60 7.97 3.62
CA PRO A 17 9.46 9.40 3.37
C PRO A 17 8.23 9.78 2.55
N SER A 18 7.70 8.83 1.79
CA SER A 18 6.46 8.98 1.01
C SER A 18 5.19 8.96 1.86
N LEU A 19 5.26 8.51 3.13
CA LEU A 19 4.12 8.38 4.03
C LEU A 19 4.38 9.09 5.38
N PRO A 20 4.62 10.42 5.41
CA PRO A 20 4.99 11.12 6.64
C PRO A 20 3.83 11.27 7.64
N ASP A 21 2.59 11.33 7.16
CA ASP A 21 1.39 11.47 7.99
C ASP A 21 0.75 10.11 8.28
N LYS A 22 0.59 9.77 9.57
CA LYS A 22 -0.02 8.51 10.01
C LYS A 22 -1.56 8.52 9.98
N ALA A 23 -2.17 9.70 9.86
CA ALA A 23 -3.60 9.90 9.74
C ALA A 23 -4.07 10.04 8.29
N GLN A 24 -3.16 10.15 7.32
CA GLN A 24 -3.55 10.20 5.91
C GLN A 24 -4.23 8.90 5.49
N THR A 25 -5.16 8.99 4.54
CA THR A 25 -5.80 7.80 3.97
C THR A 25 -4.87 7.13 2.98
N ILE A 26 -4.58 5.84 3.18
CA ILE A 26 -3.65 5.07 2.34
C ILE A 26 -4.41 3.91 1.70
N TYR A 27 -4.40 3.87 0.36
CA TYR A 27 -4.91 2.74 -0.41
C TYR A 27 -3.76 1.79 -0.73
N ILE A 28 -3.91 0.52 -0.34
CA ILE A 28 -2.88 -0.49 -0.47
C ILE A 28 -3.39 -1.59 -1.37
N TYR A 29 -2.65 -1.89 -2.43
CA TYR A 29 -2.93 -2.99 -3.33
C TYR A 29 -1.63 -3.68 -3.71
N CYS A 30 -1.73 -4.93 -4.16
CA CYS A 30 -0.61 -5.59 -4.81
C CYS A 30 -1.11 -6.38 -6.03
N ARG A 31 -0.29 -7.28 -6.57
CA ARG A 31 -0.72 -8.10 -7.71
C ARG A 31 -1.91 -9.00 -7.35
N SER A 32 -1.80 -9.80 -6.28
CA SER A 32 -2.77 -10.87 -5.93
C SER A 32 -3.36 -10.76 -4.52
N GLY A 33 -3.23 -9.61 -3.85
CA GLY A 33 -3.74 -9.35 -2.49
C GLY A 33 -2.85 -9.81 -1.32
N ASN A 34 -1.98 -10.80 -1.49
CA ASN A 34 -1.21 -11.33 -0.34
C ASN A 34 -0.24 -10.30 0.28
N ARG A 35 0.49 -9.55 -0.54
CA ARG A 35 1.49 -8.58 -0.06
C ARG A 35 0.84 -7.29 0.47
N SER A 36 -0.30 -6.89 -0.07
CA SER A 36 -1.02 -5.70 0.39
C SER A 36 -1.59 -5.90 1.78
N LYS A 37 -2.11 -7.10 2.09
CA LYS A 37 -2.50 -7.47 3.45
C LYS A 37 -1.33 -7.40 4.44
N GLN A 38 -0.20 -8.01 4.11
CA GLN A 38 1.00 -7.96 4.97
C GLN A 38 1.49 -6.53 5.18
N ALA A 39 1.53 -5.71 4.12
CA ALA A 39 1.92 -4.32 4.22
C ALA A 39 0.95 -3.50 5.09
N ALA A 40 -0.36 -3.73 4.96
CA ALA A 40 -1.37 -3.09 5.79
C ALA A 40 -1.20 -3.42 7.28
N ASP A 41 -0.96 -4.70 7.61
CA ASP A 41 -0.73 -5.13 8.99
C ASP A 41 0.52 -4.46 9.59
N LYS A 42 1.60 -4.35 8.80
CA LYS A 42 2.83 -3.66 9.22
C LYS A 42 2.60 -2.16 9.41
N LEU A 43 1.90 -1.50 8.49
CA LEU A 43 1.57 -0.08 8.64
C LEU A 43 0.68 0.17 9.86
N LEU A 44 -0.30 -0.71 10.12
CA LEU A 44 -1.11 -0.62 11.33
C LEU A 44 -0.24 -0.72 12.60
N ALA A 45 0.72 -1.65 12.63
CA ALA A 45 1.66 -1.80 13.74
C ALA A 45 2.58 -0.56 13.93
N LEU A 46 2.87 0.17 12.86
CA LEU A 46 3.62 1.43 12.91
C LEU A 46 2.75 2.63 13.34
N GLY A 47 1.45 2.44 13.53
CA GLY A 47 0.51 3.45 14.02
C GLY A 47 -0.23 4.23 12.92
N TYR A 48 -0.23 3.73 11.68
CA TYR A 48 -1.11 4.27 10.65
C TYR A 48 -2.55 3.85 10.93
N THR A 49 -3.48 4.79 10.81
CA THR A 49 -4.86 4.59 11.32
C THR A 49 -5.90 4.46 10.22
N ASN A 50 -5.63 5.03 9.03
CA ASN A 50 -6.59 5.12 7.93
C ASN A 50 -6.09 4.33 6.72
N LEU A 51 -6.14 3.00 6.83
CA LEU A 51 -5.69 2.07 5.80
C LEU A 51 -6.88 1.44 5.06
N ILE A 52 -6.82 1.43 3.73
CA ILE A 52 -7.79 0.78 2.85
C ILE A 52 -7.06 -0.30 2.05
N GLU A 53 -7.23 -1.56 2.47
CA GLU A 53 -6.69 -2.72 1.77
C GLU A 53 -7.62 -3.08 0.61
N PHE A 54 -7.13 -2.90 -0.61
CA PHE A 54 -7.90 -3.07 -1.85
C PHE A 54 -7.65 -4.43 -2.51
N GLY A 55 -6.77 -5.26 -1.95
CA GLY A 55 -6.50 -6.61 -2.44
C GLY A 55 -5.61 -6.65 -3.68
N GLY A 56 -5.94 -7.59 -4.57
CA GLY A 56 -5.21 -7.84 -5.81
C GLY A 56 -5.73 -6.97 -6.94
N ILE A 57 -4.83 -6.22 -7.59
CA ILE A 57 -5.15 -5.49 -8.82
C ILE A 57 -5.57 -6.43 -9.97
N ILE A 58 -5.26 -7.73 -9.88
CA ILE A 58 -5.72 -8.73 -10.86
C ILE A 58 -7.25 -8.87 -10.91
N ASP A 59 -7.94 -8.57 -9.80
CA ASP A 59 -9.39 -8.65 -9.71
C ASP A 59 -10.06 -7.31 -10.07
N TYR A 60 -9.27 -6.27 -10.33
CA TYR A 60 -9.77 -4.96 -10.72
C TYR A 60 -10.19 -4.95 -12.19
N THR A 61 -11.43 -4.52 -12.44
CA THR A 61 -12.04 -4.53 -13.78
C THR A 61 -12.09 -3.16 -14.47
N GLY A 62 -11.60 -2.11 -13.79
CA GLY A 62 -11.53 -0.76 -14.35
C GLY A 62 -10.29 -0.54 -15.22
N GLU A 63 -10.11 0.70 -15.67
CA GLU A 63 -8.96 1.08 -16.48
C GLU A 63 -7.67 1.08 -15.64
N LEU A 64 -6.65 0.42 -16.15
CA LEU A 64 -5.32 0.38 -15.54
C LEU A 64 -4.38 1.30 -16.30
N GLU A 65 -3.59 2.05 -15.54
CA GLU A 65 -2.46 2.79 -16.08
C GLU A 65 -1.16 2.19 -15.57
N TYR A 66 -0.23 2.00 -16.48
CA TYR A 66 1.11 1.50 -16.18
C TYR A 66 2.08 2.69 -16.20
N GLY A 67 2.84 2.86 -15.12
CA GLY A 67 3.95 3.82 -15.10
C GLY A 67 4.96 3.46 -16.18
N LYS A 68 5.47 4.48 -16.88
CA LYS A 68 6.52 4.33 -17.89
C LYS A 68 7.88 4.14 -17.26
#